data_AF-A0A2P7AMW9-F1
#
_entry.id   AF-A0A2P7AMW9-F1
#
_cell.length_a   1.000
_cell.length_b   1.000
_cell.length_c   1.000
_cell.angle_alpha   90.00
_cell.angle_beta   90.00
_cell.angle_gamma   90.00
#
_symmetry.space_group_name_H-M   'P 1'
#
loop_
_entity.id
_entity.type
_entity.pdbx_description
1 polymer ?
#
loop_
_entity_poly.entity_id
_entity_poly.type
_entity_poly.pdbx_seq_one_letter_code
_entity_poly.pdbx_strand_id
1 'polypeptide(L)' 'EFSDRVCFFYDGKIAEQGPPDQFFGNPQNERTRQFLSAVLEAR' A
#
# COMPACT_ATOMS: atom_id res chain seq x y z
N GLU A 1 -13.93 10.53 2.25
CA GLU A 1 -12.64 10.07 1.68
C GLU A 1 -11.65 11.22 1.76
N PHE A 2 -10.41 10.99 2.21
CA PHE A 2 -9.43 12.07 2.42
C PHE A 2 -8.34 12.14 1.34
N SER A 3 -8.12 11.06 0.59
CA SER A 3 -7.16 11.03 -0.51
C SER A 3 -7.72 10.24 -1.69
N ASP A 4 -7.51 10.76 -2.90
CA ASP A 4 -7.85 10.07 -4.14
C ASP A 4 -6.83 8.97 -4.48
N ARG A 5 -5.60 9.06 -3.94
CA ARG A 5 -4.49 8.15 -4.26
C ARG A 5 -3.55 7.94 -3.07
N VAL A 6 -3.03 6.72 -2.95
CA VAL A 6 -1.97 6.34 -2.03
C VAL A 6 -0.75 5.94 -2.85
N CYS A 7 0.43 6.36 -2.44
CA CYS A 7 1.69 5.97 -3.05
C CYS A 7 2.60 5.33 -1.99
N PHE A 8 3.02 4.10 -2.25
CA PHE A 8 3.99 3.38 -1.43
C PHE A 8 5.37 3.43 -2.07
N PHE A 9 6.31 3.94 -1.29
CA PHE A 9 7.69 4.06 -1.71
C PHE A 9 8.53 2.95 -1.08
N TYR A 10 9.36 2.31 -1.90
CA TYR A 10 10.34 1.34 -1.47
C TYR A 10 11.59 1.47 -2.32
N ASP A 11 12.76 1.48 -1.67
CA ASP A 11 14.07 1.62 -2.33
C ASP A 11 14.17 2.85 -3.26
N GLY A 12 13.68 3.99 -2.75
CA GLY A 12 13.68 5.26 -3.50
C GLY A 12 12.76 5.31 -4.72
N LYS A 13 11.91 4.30 -4.93
CA LYS A 13 10.97 4.22 -6.06
C LYS A 13 9.54 4.04 -5.58
N ILE A 14 8.58 4.42 -6.41
CA ILE A 14 7.17 4.08 -6.19
C ILE A 14 7.02 2.59 -6.50
N ALA A 15 6.80 1.79 -5.47
CA ALA A 15 6.56 0.36 -5.61
C ALA A 15 5.10 0.07 -5.98
N GLU A 16 4.15 0.86 -5.46
CA GLU A 16 2.74 0.78 -5.82
C GLU A 16 2.02 2.10 -5.58
N GLN A 17 1.02 2.41 -6.41
CA GLN A 17 0.14 3.55 -6.19
C GLN A 17 -1.27 3.27 -6.73
N GLY A 18 -2.29 3.80 -6.07
CA GLY A 18 -3.68 3.61 -6.47
C GLY A 18 -4.68 4.19 -5.48
N PRO A 19 -5.99 4.07 -5.75
CA PRO A 19 -7.03 4.46 -4.79
C PRO A 19 -6.85 3.73 -3.45
N PRO A 20 -7.20 4.35 -2.30
CA PRO A 20 -7.06 3.72 -0.99
C PRO A 20 -7.74 2.34 -0.91
N ASP A 21 -8.96 2.22 -1.43
CA ASP A 21 -9.73 0.96 -1.36
C ASP A 21 -9.02 -0.19 -2.09
N GLN A 22 -8.40 0.11 -3.23
CA GLN A 22 -7.62 -0.88 -3.96
C GLN A 22 -6.29 -1.16 -3.26
N PHE A 23 -5.60 -0.12 -2.80
CA PHE A 23 -4.28 -0.23 -2.18
C PHE A 23 -4.32 -1.06 -0.88
N PHE A 24 -5.31 -0.82 -0.01
CA PHE A 24 -5.46 -1.53 1.26
C PHE A 24 -6.26 -2.83 1.14
N GLY A 25 -7.22 -2.91 0.21
CA GLY A 25 -8.11 -4.07 0.06
C GLY A 25 -7.58 -5.15 -0.91
N ASN A 26 -6.87 -4.77 -1.96
CA ASN A 26 -6.32 -5.69 -2.96
C ASN A 26 -4.97 -5.20 -3.52
N PRO A 27 -3.93 -5.06 -2.67
CA PRO A 27 -2.60 -4.66 -3.11
C PRO A 27 -2.03 -5.63 -4.14
N GLN A 28 -1.54 -5.10 -5.26
CA GLN A 28 -1.03 -5.89 -6.38
C GLN A 28 0.47 -6.19 -6.28
N ASN A 29 1.25 -5.35 -5.60
CA ASN A 29 2.67 -5.56 -5.40
C ASN A 29 2.95 -6.45 -4.18
N GLU A 30 3.86 -7.40 -4.31
CA GLU A 30 4.28 -8.29 -3.23
C GLU A 30 4.87 -7.54 -2.03
N ARG A 31 5.67 -6.49 -2.29
CA ARG A 31 6.28 -5.68 -1.23
C ARG A 31 5.24 -4.89 -0.46
N THR A 32 4.23 -4.35 -1.16
CA THR A 32 3.09 -3.68 -0.53
C THR A 32 2.31 -4.65 0.34
N ARG A 33 2.04 -5.87 -0.14
CA ARG A 33 1.38 -6.94 0.63
C ARG A 33 2.12 -7.23 1.93
N GLN A 34 3.44 -7.48 1.85
CA GLN A 34 4.27 -7.74 3.01
C GLN A 34 4.25 -6.59 4.02
N PHE A 35 4.36 -5.35 3.54
CA PHE A 35 4.29 -4.15 4.38
C PHE A 35 2.94 -4.03 5.09
N LEU A 36 1.83 -4.17 4.35
CA LEU A 36 0.49 -4.06 4.91
C LEU A 36 0.19 -5.17 5.92
N SER A 37 0.60 -6.41 5.66
CA SER A 37 0.48 -7.49 6.65
C SER A 37 1.18 -7.15 7.96
N ALA A 38 2.44 -6.71 7.90
CA ALA A 38 3.21 -6.38 9.11
C ALA A 38 2.63 -5.17 9.88
N VAL A 39 2.11 -4.16 9.17
CA VAL A 39 1.55 -2.95 9.79
C VAL A 39 0.17 -3.19 10.38
N LEU A 40 -0.66 -4.00 9.71
CA LEU A 40 -2.03 -4.30 10.17
C LEU A 40 -2.04 -5.33 11.31
N GLU A 41 -1.08 -6.26 11.35
CA GLU A 41 -0.91 -7.19 12.47
C GLU A 41 -0.37 -6.51 13.74
N ALA A 42 0.37 -5.42 13.60
CA ALA A 42 0.90 -4.65 14.73
C ALA A 42 -0.15 -3.76 15.43
N ARG A 43 -1.43 -3.84 15.03
CA ARG A 43 -2.54 -3.07 15.61
C ARG A 43 -3.32 -3.83 16.68
#